data_AF-A0A449BU03-F1
#
_entry.id   AF-A0A449BU03-F1
#
_cell.length_a   1.000
_cell.length_b   1.000
_cell.length_c   1.000
_cell.angle_alpha   90.00
_cell.angle_beta   90.00
_cell.angle_gamma   90.00
#
_symmetry.space_group_name_H-M   'P 1'
#
loop_
_entity.id
_entity.type
_entity.pdbx_description
1 polymer ?
#
loop_
_entity_poly.entity_id
_entity_poly.type
_entity_poly.pdbx_seq_one_letter_code
_entity_poly.pdbx_strand_id
1 'polypeptide(L)'
;MMLIAEEVENSKNTQKEPIDVSVYNELFSFAASDNEVLKKESLKIILGLLDEPDLIAYILQNSQKSFKIIISSLNSQSKMVALECLLNLSAQIPTEVLERNVVEILFDLIKDEEKYEENYIDMYIMIISNLTRCKEGIYKILDITDVNQVYHNTFSVSYYLNKLLYFYFQPVQKSLNKNMTDKFMHVSHILINITSMKESLPFFKNIAFLNKLCEQILILERCRTFLPFIMNLSLHKEIHEFIFQADCNMFPYLLSYLYTPHTAIEDKNSISGYTMRPNKTIHRTIIKKSTSLVRCPVIKNRILVILLHLSKDNDTKERIKKYGIIALLNNWKENENAPDIISEIKGLLSKFEEVIEDSEPEK
;
A
#
# COMPACT_ATOMS: atom_id res chain seq x y z
N MET A 1 51.15 22.65 -16.47
CA MET A 1 49.69 22.86 -16.30
C MET A 1 49.19 21.86 -15.27
N MET A 2 49.19 22.28 -14.00
CA MET A 2 48.66 21.57 -12.83
C MET A 2 47.62 22.51 -12.25
N LEU A 3 46.34 22.30 -12.56
CA LEU A 3 45.21 23.08 -12.03
C LEU A 3 43.92 22.24 -12.10
N ILE A 4 43.90 21.02 -11.53
CA ILE A 4 42.63 20.29 -11.24
C ILE A 4 42.72 19.52 -9.89
N ALA A 5 43.68 19.85 -9.02
CA ALA A 5 43.86 19.14 -7.74
C ALA A 5 43.58 19.98 -6.48
N GLU A 6 43.30 21.28 -6.60
CA GLU A 6 43.15 22.17 -5.43
C GLU A 6 41.69 22.50 -5.03
N GLU A 7 40.67 22.06 -5.77
CA GLU A 7 39.26 22.33 -5.40
C GLU A 7 38.57 21.19 -4.62
N VAL A 8 39.27 20.10 -4.29
CA VAL A 8 38.67 18.94 -3.60
C VAL A 8 39.03 18.87 -2.11
N GLU A 9 39.89 19.74 -1.57
CA GLU A 9 40.32 19.67 -0.16
C GLU A 9 39.67 20.70 0.79
N ASN A 10 38.85 21.64 0.34
CA ASN A 10 38.26 22.68 1.20
C ASN A 10 36.79 22.49 1.62
N SER A 11 36.21 21.30 1.45
CA SER A 11 34.82 21.01 1.89
C SER A 11 34.69 20.00 3.04
N LYS A 12 35.80 19.59 3.66
CA LYS A 12 35.81 18.65 4.79
C LYS A 12 36.45 19.28 6.03
N ASN A 13 35.72 20.17 6.70
CA ASN A 13 35.80 20.50 8.14
C ASN A 13 35.15 21.84 8.46
N THR A 14 33.89 22.03 8.08
CA THR A 14 33.02 22.87 8.91
C THR A 14 32.45 21.95 9.99
N GLN A 15 33.14 21.86 11.13
CA GLN A 15 32.48 21.49 12.38
C GLN A 15 31.33 22.51 12.51
N LYS A 16 30.09 22.12 12.17
CA LYS A 16 28.92 22.91 12.55
C LYS A 16 29.03 23.07 14.06
N GLU A 17 29.19 24.29 14.55
CA GLU A 17 29.07 24.57 15.97
C GLU A 17 27.74 23.95 16.44
N PRO A 18 27.72 23.23 17.57
CA PRO A 18 26.48 22.66 18.07
C PRO A 18 25.47 23.79 18.24
N ILE A 19 24.33 23.67 17.56
CA ILE A 19 23.26 24.67 17.65
C ILE A 19 22.89 24.85 19.12
N ASP A 20 22.88 26.10 19.58
CA ASP A 20 22.53 26.42 20.95
C ASP A 20 21.08 25.97 21.23
N VAL A 21 20.94 25.01 22.15
CA VAL A 21 19.67 24.44 22.61
C VAL A 21 18.69 25.53 23.08
N SER A 22 19.21 26.68 23.52
CA SER A 22 18.40 27.85 23.89
C SER A 22 17.50 28.35 22.75
N VAL A 23 17.97 28.29 21.50
CA VAL A 23 17.23 28.73 20.32
C VAL A 23 16.02 27.83 20.06
N TYR A 24 16.19 26.52 20.16
CA TYR A 24 15.07 25.59 20.03
C TYR A 24 14.08 25.70 21.20
N ASN A 25 14.57 25.93 22.42
CA ASN A 25 13.69 26.19 23.56
C ASN A 25 12.81 27.42 23.34
N GLU A 26 13.38 28.51 22.83
CA GLU A 26 12.65 29.73 22.50
C GLU A 26 11.65 29.49 21.36
N LEU A 27 12.08 28.83 20.29
CA LEU A 27 11.23 28.51 19.14
C LEU A 27 9.99 27.68 19.54
N PHE A 28 10.18 26.62 20.34
CA PHE A 28 9.06 25.82 20.85
C PHE A 28 8.20 26.59 21.87
N SER A 29 8.77 27.54 22.61
CA SER A 29 7.99 28.45 23.46
C SER A 29 7.07 29.35 22.64
N PHE A 30 7.55 29.89 21.51
CA PHE A 30 6.72 30.67 20.59
C PHE A 30 5.65 29.81 19.89
N ALA A 31 5.98 28.57 19.52
CA ALA A 31 4.99 27.61 19.01
C ALA A 31 3.92 27.23 20.06
N ALA A 32 4.20 27.43 21.34
CA ALA A 32 3.23 27.24 22.43
C ALA A 32 2.43 28.50 22.78
N SER A 33 2.66 29.64 22.11
CA SER A 33 2.01 30.92 22.42
C SER A 33 0.51 30.91 22.15
N ASP A 34 -0.27 31.71 22.90
CA ASP A 34 -1.68 31.97 22.59
C ASP A 34 -1.87 32.88 21.36
N ASN A 35 -0.81 33.57 20.91
CA ASN A 35 -0.84 34.34 19.67
C ASN A 35 -0.78 33.39 18.47
N GLU A 36 -1.92 33.19 17.79
CA GLU A 36 -2.03 32.27 16.65
C GLU A 36 -1.11 32.61 15.47
N VAL A 37 -0.79 33.89 15.24
CA VAL A 37 0.15 34.29 14.18
C VAL A 37 1.56 33.84 14.55
N LEU A 38 2.00 34.14 15.77
CA LEU A 38 3.33 33.74 16.26
C LEU A 38 3.46 32.21 16.27
N LYS A 39 2.46 31.51 16.82
CA LYS A 39 2.38 30.04 16.81
C LYS A 39 2.54 29.47 15.41
N LYS A 40 1.78 29.99 14.44
CA LYS A 40 1.81 29.52 13.05
C LYS A 40 3.18 29.71 12.40
N GLU A 41 3.78 30.89 12.54
CA GLU A 41 5.09 31.17 11.95
C GLU A 41 6.20 30.34 12.64
N SER A 42 6.14 30.16 13.96
CA SER A 42 7.07 29.27 14.67
C SER A 42 6.92 27.81 14.23
N LEU A 43 5.70 27.30 14.05
CA LEU A 43 5.47 25.96 13.53
C LEU A 43 5.98 25.80 12.09
N LYS A 44 5.89 26.82 11.24
CA LYS A 44 6.48 26.78 9.89
C LYS A 44 8.01 26.72 9.93
N ILE A 45 8.64 27.44 10.85
CA ILE A 45 10.10 27.37 11.03
C ILE A 45 10.47 25.97 11.51
N ILE A 46 9.75 25.41 12.50
CA ILE A 46 9.94 24.02 12.95
C ILE A 46 9.82 23.07 11.76
N LEU A 47 8.74 23.17 10.97
CA LEU A 47 8.50 22.35 9.79
C LEU A 47 9.67 22.42 8.80
N GLY A 48 10.16 23.62 8.48
CA GLY A 48 11.27 23.83 7.56
C GLY A 48 12.62 23.31 8.06
N LEU A 49 12.73 23.00 9.35
CA LEU A 49 13.94 22.46 9.99
C LEU A 49 13.82 20.96 10.31
N LEU A 50 12.68 20.31 10.04
CA LEU A 50 12.49 18.89 10.39
C LEU A 50 13.42 17.94 9.64
N ASP A 51 14.05 18.37 8.55
CA ASP A 51 15.07 17.59 7.85
C ASP A 51 16.48 17.73 8.48
N GLU A 52 16.67 18.64 9.44
CA GLU A 52 17.95 18.85 10.13
C GLU A 52 18.09 17.88 11.34
N PRO A 53 19.16 17.07 11.38
CA PRO A 53 19.37 16.10 12.47
C PRO A 53 19.39 16.71 13.87
N ASP A 54 19.88 17.95 14.00
CA ASP A 54 19.98 18.65 15.29
C ASP A 54 18.60 18.94 15.88
N LEU A 55 17.62 19.33 15.05
CA LEU A 55 16.25 19.55 15.51
C LEU A 55 15.61 18.23 15.93
N ILE A 56 15.81 17.16 15.16
CA ILE A 56 15.29 15.83 15.52
C ILE A 56 15.88 15.35 16.84
N ALA A 57 17.19 15.51 17.05
CA ALA A 57 17.84 15.18 18.32
C ALA A 57 17.26 16.00 19.48
N TYR A 58 17.03 17.30 19.29
CA TYR A 58 16.37 18.15 20.28
C TYR A 58 14.94 17.66 20.60
N ILE A 59 14.15 17.32 19.57
CA ILE A 59 12.79 16.81 19.74
C ILE A 59 12.81 15.49 20.51
N LEU A 60 13.72 14.57 20.23
CA LEU A 60 13.83 13.30 20.96
C LEU A 60 14.17 13.53 22.44
N GLN A 61 15.12 14.42 22.74
CA GLN A 61 15.49 14.78 24.11
C GLN A 61 14.35 15.46 24.88
N ASN A 62 13.49 16.23 24.20
CA ASN A 62 12.39 17.00 24.80
C ASN A 62 11.01 16.48 24.38
N SER A 63 10.92 15.19 24.04
CA SER A 63 9.82 14.62 23.25
C SER A 63 8.44 14.89 23.81
N GLN A 64 8.23 14.75 25.12
CA GLN A 64 6.93 15.02 25.74
C GLN A 64 6.47 16.47 25.51
N LYS A 65 7.36 17.45 25.71
CA LYS A 65 7.03 18.87 25.55
C LYS A 65 6.83 19.21 24.07
N SER A 66 7.77 18.80 23.21
CA SER A 66 7.73 19.10 21.77
C SER A 66 6.48 18.52 21.10
N PHE A 67 6.16 17.25 21.36
CA PHE A 67 4.95 16.65 20.80
C PHE A 67 3.67 17.24 21.39
N LYS A 68 3.63 17.59 22.69
CA LYS A 68 2.46 18.24 23.27
C LYS A 68 2.11 19.54 22.54
N ILE A 69 3.11 20.34 22.16
CA ILE A 69 2.93 21.61 21.43
C ILE A 69 2.40 21.38 20.01
N ILE A 70 3.00 20.42 19.29
CA ILE A 70 2.56 20.10 17.92
C ILE A 70 1.14 19.52 17.93
N ILE A 71 0.86 18.58 18.84
CA ILE A 71 -0.43 17.91 18.97
C ILE A 71 -1.52 18.90 19.41
N SER A 72 -1.27 19.77 20.39
CA SER A 72 -2.27 20.76 20.81
C SER A 72 -2.63 21.75 19.69
N SER A 73 -1.70 22.01 18.78
CA SER A 73 -1.90 22.87 17.62
C SER A 73 -2.82 22.27 16.55
N LEU A 74 -3.16 20.99 16.64
CA LEU A 74 -4.16 20.35 15.77
C LEU A 74 -5.59 20.88 15.99
N ASN A 75 -5.85 21.52 17.14
CA ASN A 75 -7.13 22.13 17.48
C ASN A 75 -7.15 23.65 17.27
N SER A 76 -6.16 24.21 16.55
CA SER A 76 -6.01 25.65 16.33
C SER A 76 -6.06 26.02 14.84
N GLN A 77 -5.95 27.31 14.52
CA GLN A 77 -5.84 27.79 13.12
C GLN A 77 -4.54 27.34 12.44
N SER A 78 -3.60 26.77 13.20
CA SER A 78 -2.32 26.24 12.71
C SER A 78 -2.37 24.75 12.37
N LYS A 79 -3.56 24.13 12.41
CA LYS A 79 -3.77 22.70 12.19
C LYS A 79 -3.03 22.12 10.98
N MET A 80 -3.11 22.78 9.82
CA MET A 80 -2.45 22.30 8.60
C MET A 80 -0.93 22.17 8.79
N VAL A 81 -0.28 23.20 9.33
CA VAL A 81 1.17 23.20 9.56
C VAL A 81 1.55 22.16 10.61
N ALA A 82 0.74 22.03 11.66
CA ALA A 82 0.94 21.00 12.68
C ALA A 82 0.83 19.57 12.10
N LEU A 83 -0.10 19.34 11.17
CA LEU A 83 -0.23 18.06 10.45
C LEU A 83 0.96 17.81 9.54
N GLU A 84 1.49 18.83 8.86
CA GLU A 84 2.72 18.71 8.07
C GLU A 84 3.92 18.38 8.95
N CYS A 85 4.03 18.96 10.15
CA CYS A 85 5.03 18.59 11.14
C CYS A 85 4.88 17.11 11.55
N LEU A 86 3.68 16.66 11.91
CA LEU A 86 3.43 15.26 12.28
C LEU A 86 3.67 14.30 11.11
N LEU A 87 3.37 14.69 9.88
CA LEU A 87 3.63 13.88 8.70
C LEU A 87 5.13 13.65 8.50
N ASN A 88 5.96 14.68 8.66
CA ASN A 88 7.41 14.54 8.60
C ASN A 88 7.96 13.74 9.79
N LEU A 89 7.53 14.05 11.01
CA LEU A 89 7.97 13.34 12.21
C LEU A 89 7.58 11.86 12.16
N SER A 90 6.37 11.52 11.71
CA SER A 90 5.95 10.11 11.56
C SER A 90 6.74 9.35 10.51
N ALA A 91 7.30 10.04 9.50
CA ALA A 91 8.16 9.41 8.51
C ALA A 91 9.58 9.12 9.06
N GLN A 92 10.08 9.97 9.95
CA GLN A 92 11.45 9.90 10.47
C GLN A 92 11.58 9.13 11.78
N ILE A 93 10.69 9.38 12.75
CA ILE A 93 10.69 8.83 14.11
C ILE A 93 9.32 8.22 14.48
N PRO A 94 8.83 7.21 13.71
CA PRO A 94 7.47 6.68 13.86
C PRO A 94 7.18 6.09 15.25
N THR A 95 8.17 5.47 15.89
CA THR A 95 7.99 4.83 17.22
C THR A 95 7.71 5.88 18.29
N GLU A 96 8.47 6.97 18.30
CA GLU A 96 8.32 8.06 19.26
C GLU A 96 7.01 8.83 19.05
N VAL A 97 6.54 8.93 17.79
CA VAL A 97 5.23 9.51 17.48
C VAL A 97 4.10 8.61 18.00
N LEU A 98 4.24 7.28 17.88
CA LEU A 98 3.25 6.32 18.39
C LEU A 98 3.07 6.41 19.91
N GLU A 99 4.16 6.58 20.66
CA GLU A 99 4.13 6.74 22.13
C GLU A 99 3.36 8.00 22.61
N ARG A 100 2.94 8.86 21.70
CA ARG A 100 2.20 10.10 22.00
C ARG A 100 0.71 9.98 21.69
N ASN A 101 0.20 8.75 21.54
CA ASN A 101 -1.21 8.42 21.24
C ASN A 101 -1.73 9.12 19.97
N VAL A 102 -0.84 9.36 19.00
CA VAL A 102 -1.20 10.08 17.78
C VAL A 102 -2.25 9.31 16.97
N VAL A 103 -2.23 7.98 17.00
CA VAL A 103 -3.27 7.18 16.31
C VAL A 103 -4.65 7.52 16.86
N GLU A 104 -4.86 7.45 18.17
CA GLU A 104 -6.14 7.75 18.82
C GLU A 104 -6.59 9.18 18.53
N ILE A 105 -5.69 10.14 18.68
CA ILE A 105 -5.98 11.56 18.41
C ILE A 105 -6.43 11.76 16.97
N LEU A 106 -5.74 11.13 16.00
CA LEU A 106 -6.14 11.21 14.60
C LEU A 106 -7.49 10.54 14.35
N PHE A 107 -7.81 9.43 15.00
CA PHE A 107 -9.11 8.78 14.86
C PHE A 107 -10.27 9.57 15.50
N ASP A 108 -10.02 10.28 16.59
CA ASP A 108 -10.98 11.23 17.16
C ASP A 108 -11.24 12.38 16.17
N LEU A 109 -10.18 12.94 15.57
CA LEU A 109 -10.32 13.97 14.53
C LEU A 109 -11.05 13.45 13.28
N ILE A 110 -10.77 12.21 12.84
CA ILE A 110 -11.51 11.55 11.75
C ILE A 110 -13.01 11.51 12.06
N LYS A 111 -13.38 11.08 13.27
CA LYS A 111 -14.77 10.96 13.69
C LYS A 111 -15.48 12.31 13.70
N ASP A 112 -14.79 13.36 14.12
CA ASP A 112 -15.35 14.71 14.16
C ASP A 112 -15.50 15.32 12.76
N GLU A 113 -14.59 14.99 11.85
CA GLU A 113 -14.50 15.63 10.53
C GLU A 113 -15.12 14.87 9.36
N GLU A 114 -15.37 13.56 9.47
CA GLU A 114 -15.84 12.74 8.33
C GLU A 114 -17.17 13.16 7.71
N LYS A 115 -17.95 13.97 8.43
CA LYS A 115 -19.21 14.52 7.96
C LYS A 115 -19.06 15.77 7.08
N TYR A 116 -17.87 16.39 7.05
CA TYR A 116 -17.61 17.60 6.25
C TYR A 116 -16.94 17.22 4.93
N GLU A 117 -17.28 17.90 3.84
CA GLU A 117 -16.70 17.65 2.52
C GLU A 117 -15.23 18.07 2.45
N GLU A 118 -14.94 19.28 2.95
CA GLU A 118 -13.58 19.79 3.15
C GLU A 118 -13.06 19.34 4.52
N ASN A 119 -12.18 18.35 4.53
CA ASN A 119 -11.57 17.79 5.74
C ASN A 119 -10.15 17.27 5.46
N TYR A 120 -9.40 16.98 6.52
CA TYR A 120 -7.99 16.57 6.45
C TYR A 120 -7.76 15.05 6.55
N ILE A 121 -8.79 14.24 6.25
CA ILE A 121 -8.74 12.77 6.45
C ILE A 121 -7.63 12.13 5.63
N ASP A 122 -7.32 12.62 4.43
CA ASP A 122 -6.17 12.11 3.66
C ASP A 122 -4.87 12.27 4.43
N MET A 123 -4.58 13.46 4.97
CA MET A 123 -3.36 13.67 5.77
C MET A 123 -3.30 12.76 7.00
N TYR A 124 -4.43 12.52 7.67
CA TYR A 124 -4.48 11.61 8.81
C TYR A 124 -4.10 10.19 8.40
N ILE A 125 -4.67 9.70 7.29
CA ILE A 125 -4.35 8.39 6.72
C ILE A 125 -2.88 8.34 6.28
N MET A 126 -2.33 9.43 5.72
CA MET A 126 -0.91 9.51 5.35
C MET A 126 0.01 9.36 6.57
N ILE A 127 -0.29 10.06 7.67
CA ILE A 127 0.46 9.93 8.93
C ILE A 127 0.37 8.49 9.44
N ILE A 128 -0.83 7.92 9.51
CA ILE A 128 -1.03 6.52 9.95
C ILE A 128 -0.26 5.54 9.05
N SER A 129 -0.20 5.79 7.74
CA SER A 129 0.59 4.99 6.81
C SER A 129 2.09 5.03 7.10
N ASN A 130 2.62 6.14 7.63
CA ASN A 130 4.01 6.21 8.07
C ASN A 130 4.21 5.44 9.38
N LEU A 131 3.28 5.58 10.34
CA LEU A 131 3.35 4.88 11.62
C LEU A 131 3.29 3.35 11.45
N THR A 132 2.54 2.85 10.47
CA THR A 132 2.48 1.41 10.17
C THR A 132 3.75 0.85 9.52
N ARG A 133 4.79 1.66 9.27
CA ARG A 133 6.08 1.13 8.79
C ARG A 133 6.86 0.39 9.89
N CYS A 134 6.53 0.59 11.16
CA CYS A 134 7.05 -0.19 12.28
C CYS A 134 6.00 -1.18 12.82
N LYS A 135 6.49 -2.21 13.53
CA LYS A 135 5.69 -3.31 14.07
C LYS A 135 4.62 -2.83 15.05
N GLU A 136 4.99 -1.89 15.92
CA GLU A 136 4.13 -1.30 16.94
C GLU A 136 2.95 -0.56 16.30
N GLY A 137 3.19 0.14 15.20
CA GLY A 137 2.12 0.82 14.45
C GLY A 137 1.16 -0.16 13.79
N ILE A 138 1.66 -1.26 13.24
CA ILE A 138 0.80 -2.33 12.71
C ILE A 138 -0.06 -2.93 13.82
N TYR A 139 0.54 -3.25 14.97
CA TYR A 139 -0.18 -3.78 16.12
C TYR A 139 -1.24 -2.83 16.63
N LYS A 140 -0.93 -1.53 16.68
CA LYS A 140 -1.89 -0.49 17.06
C LYS A 140 -3.10 -0.47 16.13
N ILE A 141 -2.88 -0.49 14.81
CA ILE A 141 -3.97 -0.49 13.82
C ILE A 141 -4.76 -1.80 13.84
N LEU A 142 -4.14 -2.93 14.17
CA LEU A 142 -4.82 -4.22 14.26
C LEU A 142 -5.43 -4.51 15.65
N ASP A 143 -5.38 -3.57 16.60
CA ASP A 143 -5.82 -3.79 17.99
C ASP A 143 -5.16 -5.02 18.65
N ILE A 144 -3.91 -5.33 18.28
CA ILE A 144 -3.15 -6.45 18.84
C ILE A 144 -2.46 -5.99 20.12
N THR A 145 -2.99 -6.41 21.27
CA THR A 145 -2.41 -6.13 22.59
C THR A 145 -1.53 -7.26 23.13
N ASP A 146 -1.76 -8.49 22.68
CA ASP A 146 -0.96 -9.67 23.02
C ASP A 146 -0.90 -10.61 21.81
N VAL A 147 0.31 -10.92 21.36
CA VAL A 147 0.55 -11.79 20.20
C VAL A 147 0.02 -13.20 20.46
N ASN A 148 0.02 -13.65 21.71
CA ASN A 148 -0.46 -14.98 22.09
C ASN A 148 -2.00 -15.10 21.97
N GLN A 149 -2.73 -13.99 21.88
CA GLN A 149 -4.18 -13.96 21.69
C GLN A 149 -4.59 -13.94 20.21
N VAL A 150 -3.62 -13.85 19.30
CA VAL A 150 -3.88 -13.90 17.85
C VAL A 150 -4.17 -15.35 17.46
N TYR A 151 -5.45 -15.73 17.49
CA TYR A 151 -5.89 -17.05 17.06
C TYR A 151 -5.71 -17.20 15.55
N HIS A 152 -4.64 -17.87 15.15
CA HIS A 152 -4.23 -18.03 13.75
C HIS A 152 -5.28 -18.66 12.82
N ASN A 153 -6.34 -19.28 13.35
CA ASN A 153 -7.35 -20.00 12.57
C ASN A 153 -8.74 -19.35 12.52
N THR A 154 -8.93 -18.17 13.14
CA THR A 154 -10.21 -17.46 13.12
C THR A 154 -10.07 -16.09 12.52
N PHE A 155 -11.16 -15.57 11.93
CA PHE A 155 -11.18 -14.19 11.44
C PHE A 155 -11.13 -13.19 12.60
N SER A 156 -10.21 -12.23 12.53
CA SER A 156 -10.06 -11.15 13.51
C SER A 156 -10.65 -9.83 13.02
N VAL A 157 -11.09 -8.98 13.95
CA VAL A 157 -11.70 -7.68 13.67
C VAL A 157 -10.93 -6.60 14.41
N SER A 158 -10.68 -5.47 13.76
CA SER A 158 -10.06 -4.29 14.36
C SER A 158 -10.93 -3.06 14.12
N TYR A 159 -11.05 -2.22 15.14
CA TYR A 159 -11.76 -0.95 15.06
C TYR A 159 -11.07 0.01 14.10
N TYR A 160 -9.76 0.22 14.28
CA TYR A 160 -9.00 1.19 13.48
C TYR A 160 -8.91 0.77 12.00
N LEU A 161 -8.62 -0.50 11.73
CA LEU A 161 -8.56 -1.03 10.38
C LEU A 161 -9.92 -0.92 9.69
N ASN A 162 -11.01 -1.29 10.37
CA ASN A 162 -12.36 -1.20 9.79
C ASN A 162 -12.72 0.25 9.44
N LYS A 163 -12.35 1.21 10.28
CA LYS A 163 -12.60 2.62 10.02
C LYS A 163 -11.80 3.14 8.83
N LEU A 164 -10.54 2.73 8.66
CA LEU A 164 -9.75 3.03 7.46
C LEU A 164 -10.36 2.42 6.20
N LEU A 165 -10.82 1.17 6.30
CA LEU A 165 -11.44 0.47 5.18
C LEU A 165 -12.79 1.04 4.79
N TYR A 166 -13.56 1.59 5.74
CA TYR A 166 -14.77 2.34 5.44
C TYR A 166 -14.50 3.47 4.44
N PHE A 167 -13.42 4.24 4.61
CA PHE A 167 -13.01 5.27 3.66
C PHE A 167 -12.48 4.67 2.36
N TYR A 168 -11.66 3.62 2.43
CA TYR A 168 -11.10 3.00 1.24
C TYR A 168 -12.16 2.40 0.31
N PHE A 169 -13.31 1.97 0.85
CA PHE A 169 -14.42 1.46 0.06
C PHE A 169 -15.31 2.55 -0.55
N GLN A 170 -15.08 3.82 -0.22
CA GLN A 170 -15.73 4.93 -0.92
C GLN A 170 -15.19 5.07 -2.35
N PRO A 171 -15.97 5.68 -3.26
CA PRO A 171 -15.49 6.07 -4.58
C PRO A 171 -14.23 6.92 -4.51
N VAL A 172 -13.46 6.97 -5.61
CA VAL A 172 -12.30 7.85 -5.72
C VAL A 172 -12.73 9.30 -5.50
N GLN A 173 -12.07 9.97 -4.55
CA GLN A 173 -12.30 11.37 -4.21
C GLN A 173 -11.02 12.17 -4.35
N LYS A 174 -11.13 13.46 -4.70
CA LYS A 174 -9.95 14.34 -4.81
C LYS A 174 -9.30 14.54 -3.44
N SER A 175 -7.98 14.47 -3.41
CA SER A 175 -7.17 14.80 -2.23
C SER A 175 -6.91 16.31 -2.16
N LEU A 176 -6.66 16.82 -0.95
CA LEU A 176 -6.09 18.15 -0.75
C LEU A 176 -4.67 18.24 -1.38
N ASN A 177 -3.95 17.12 -1.39
CA ASN A 177 -2.70 16.99 -2.10
C ASN A 177 -2.97 16.85 -3.61
N LYS A 178 -2.67 17.90 -4.37
CA LYS A 178 -2.86 17.96 -5.84
C LYS A 178 -2.09 16.87 -6.61
N ASN A 179 -1.07 16.26 -6.00
CA ASN A 179 -0.32 15.16 -6.59
C ASN A 179 -0.99 13.79 -6.40
N MET A 180 -2.09 13.72 -5.65
CA MET A 180 -2.86 12.50 -5.39
C MET A 180 -4.25 12.59 -6.01
N THR A 181 -4.57 11.61 -6.85
CA THR A 181 -5.87 11.50 -7.52
C THR A 181 -6.96 10.93 -6.62
N ASP A 182 -6.57 10.18 -5.58
CA ASP A 182 -7.46 9.52 -4.64
C ASP A 182 -7.06 9.81 -3.19
N LYS A 183 -7.98 10.47 -2.47
CA LYS A 183 -7.91 10.83 -1.06
C LYS A 183 -7.58 9.64 -0.16
N PHE A 184 -8.05 8.44 -0.51
CA PHE A 184 -7.93 7.26 0.34
C PHE A 184 -6.84 6.28 -0.12
N MET A 185 -6.01 6.66 -1.09
CA MET A 185 -4.99 5.78 -1.67
C MET A 185 -4.02 5.21 -0.63
N HIS A 186 -3.71 5.98 0.43
CA HIS A 186 -2.78 5.58 1.48
C HIS A 186 -3.28 4.46 2.40
N VAL A 187 -4.58 4.12 2.35
CA VAL A 187 -5.05 2.87 2.97
C VAL A 187 -4.41 1.65 2.29
N SER A 188 -4.09 1.72 0.99
CA SER A 188 -3.34 0.66 0.31
C SER A 188 -1.95 0.46 0.94
N HIS A 189 -1.25 1.55 1.29
CA HIS A 189 0.05 1.51 1.95
C HIS A 189 -0.03 0.92 3.35
N ILE A 190 -1.07 1.26 4.12
CA ILE A 190 -1.36 0.64 5.41
C ILE A 190 -1.58 -0.87 5.26
N LEU A 191 -2.38 -1.30 4.29
CA LEU A 191 -2.65 -2.72 4.02
C LEU A 191 -1.39 -3.49 3.60
N ILE A 192 -0.51 -2.88 2.79
CA ILE A 192 0.79 -3.46 2.43
C ILE A 192 1.64 -3.68 3.69
N ASN A 193 1.75 -2.66 4.53
CA ASN A 193 2.53 -2.75 5.76
C ASN A 193 1.97 -3.85 6.68
N ILE A 194 0.66 -3.86 6.90
CA ILE A 194 -0.03 -4.90 7.70
C ILE A 194 0.29 -6.31 7.18
N THR A 195 0.12 -6.55 5.87
CA THR A 195 0.30 -7.89 5.28
C THR A 195 1.75 -8.37 5.22
N SER A 196 2.72 -7.49 5.48
CA SER A 196 4.12 -7.89 5.63
C SER A 196 4.36 -8.75 6.88
N MET A 197 3.43 -8.71 7.85
CA MET A 197 3.52 -9.43 9.11
C MET A 197 2.63 -10.67 9.12
N LYS A 198 3.18 -11.80 9.59
CA LYS A 198 2.45 -13.07 9.71
C LYS A 198 1.29 -12.97 10.72
N GLU A 199 1.48 -12.18 11.77
CA GLU A 199 0.50 -11.93 12.83
C GLU A 199 -0.79 -11.26 12.29
N SER A 200 -0.75 -10.66 11.11
CA SER A 200 -1.92 -10.02 10.48
C SER A 200 -2.85 -10.98 9.74
N LEU A 201 -2.39 -12.20 9.42
CA LEU A 201 -3.12 -13.14 8.55
C LEU A 201 -4.56 -13.44 8.99
N PRO A 202 -4.88 -13.57 10.30
CA PRO A 202 -6.25 -13.76 10.78
C PRO A 202 -7.25 -12.72 10.26
N PHE A 203 -6.84 -11.47 10.04
CA PHE A 203 -7.71 -10.41 9.52
C PHE A 203 -8.08 -10.60 8.04
N PHE A 204 -7.45 -11.54 7.35
CA PHE A 204 -7.71 -11.84 5.95
C PHE A 204 -8.37 -13.21 5.75
N LYS A 205 -8.62 -13.96 6.83
CA LYS A 205 -9.29 -15.28 6.81
C LYS A 205 -10.81 -15.19 6.69
N ASN A 206 -11.31 -14.30 5.83
CA ASN A 206 -12.74 -14.14 5.53
C ASN A 206 -12.94 -13.78 4.06
N ILE A 207 -13.65 -14.64 3.33
CA ILE A 207 -13.79 -14.52 1.87
C ILE A 207 -14.66 -13.33 1.48
N ALA A 208 -15.72 -13.03 2.23
CA ALA A 208 -16.56 -11.86 1.97
C ALA A 208 -15.77 -10.56 2.14
N PHE A 209 -14.94 -10.48 3.18
CA PHE A 209 -14.03 -9.38 3.42
C PHE A 209 -12.96 -9.25 2.33
N LEU A 210 -12.29 -10.35 1.98
CA LEU A 210 -11.35 -10.39 0.86
C LEU A 210 -11.99 -9.91 -0.43
N ASN A 211 -13.21 -10.36 -0.73
CA ASN A 211 -13.96 -9.92 -1.92
C ASN A 211 -14.22 -8.42 -1.92
N LYS A 212 -14.54 -7.83 -0.76
CA LYS A 212 -14.73 -6.38 -0.65
C LYS A 212 -13.43 -5.61 -0.91
N LEU A 213 -12.30 -6.11 -0.42
CA LEU A 213 -10.98 -5.59 -0.77
C LEU A 213 -10.67 -5.75 -2.26
N CYS A 214 -11.07 -6.88 -2.86
CA CYS A 214 -10.81 -7.15 -4.27
C CYS A 214 -11.54 -6.21 -5.22
N GLU A 215 -12.67 -5.60 -4.82
CA GLU A 215 -13.32 -4.55 -5.63
C GLU A 215 -12.34 -3.41 -5.99
N GLN A 216 -11.35 -3.16 -5.13
CA GLN A 216 -10.33 -2.12 -5.33
C GLN A 216 -9.34 -2.48 -6.45
N ILE A 217 -9.17 -3.78 -6.76
CA ILE A 217 -8.39 -4.25 -7.90
C ILE A 217 -8.98 -3.72 -9.21
N LEU A 218 -10.30 -3.54 -9.31
CA LEU A 218 -10.95 -3.09 -10.54
C LEU A 218 -10.75 -1.59 -10.82
N ILE A 219 -10.21 -0.83 -9.86
CA ILE A 219 -9.88 0.59 -10.01
C ILE A 219 -8.40 0.69 -10.37
N LEU A 220 -8.08 1.01 -11.63
CA LEU A 220 -6.71 0.94 -12.17
C LEU A 220 -5.66 1.65 -11.30
N GLU A 221 -5.98 2.86 -10.82
CA GLU A 221 -5.08 3.65 -9.97
C GLU A 221 -4.82 2.97 -8.62
N ARG A 222 -5.87 2.43 -7.97
CA ARG A 222 -5.74 1.68 -6.71
C ARG A 222 -5.04 0.36 -6.93
N CYS A 223 -5.35 -0.36 -8.01
CA CYS A 223 -4.73 -1.65 -8.35
C CYS A 223 -3.21 -1.55 -8.35
N ARG A 224 -2.64 -0.55 -9.02
CA ARG A 224 -1.18 -0.36 -9.08
C ARG A 224 -0.55 -0.31 -7.67
N THR A 225 -1.17 0.44 -6.77
CA THR A 225 -0.71 0.58 -5.38
C THR A 225 -1.05 -0.63 -4.53
N PHE A 226 -2.13 -1.36 -4.84
CA PHE A 226 -2.63 -2.50 -4.06
C PHE A 226 -1.95 -3.84 -4.38
N LEU A 227 -1.24 -3.96 -5.51
CA LEU A 227 -0.53 -5.18 -5.89
C LEU A 227 0.48 -5.73 -4.86
N PRO A 228 1.31 -4.93 -4.16
CA PRO A 228 2.19 -5.46 -3.12
C PRO A 228 1.43 -6.09 -1.95
N PHE A 229 0.20 -5.65 -1.64
CA PHE A 229 -0.64 -6.33 -0.65
C PHE A 229 -1.00 -7.76 -1.11
N ILE A 230 -1.42 -7.91 -2.38
CA ILE A 230 -1.73 -9.23 -2.96
C ILE A 230 -0.47 -10.12 -3.01
N MET A 231 0.66 -9.52 -3.35
CA MET A 231 1.95 -10.20 -3.35
C MET A 231 2.30 -10.71 -1.96
N ASN A 232 2.19 -9.88 -0.91
CA ASN A 232 2.42 -10.29 0.47
C ASN A 232 1.52 -11.45 0.87
N LEU A 233 0.21 -11.38 0.61
CA LEU A 233 -0.70 -12.50 0.88
C LEU A 233 -0.30 -13.78 0.13
N SER A 234 0.14 -13.65 -1.11
CA SER A 234 0.60 -14.79 -1.92
C SER A 234 1.83 -15.47 -1.33
N LEU A 235 2.66 -14.78 -0.55
CA LEU A 235 3.83 -15.35 0.14
C LEU A 235 3.45 -16.23 1.34
N HIS A 236 2.25 -16.07 1.90
CA HIS A 236 1.83 -16.75 3.13
C HIS A 236 0.94 -17.96 2.83
N LYS A 237 1.50 -19.18 2.84
CA LYS A 237 0.75 -20.42 2.55
C LYS A 237 -0.53 -20.59 3.38
N GLU A 238 -0.54 -20.09 4.61
CA GLU A 238 -1.67 -20.16 5.55
C GLU A 238 -2.93 -19.40 5.07
N ILE A 239 -2.80 -18.48 4.12
CA ILE A 239 -3.94 -17.76 3.53
C ILE A 239 -4.42 -18.37 2.21
N HIS A 240 -3.67 -19.32 1.63
CA HIS A 240 -3.98 -19.92 0.33
C HIS A 240 -5.32 -20.66 0.32
N GLU A 241 -5.74 -21.21 1.45
CA GLU A 241 -7.08 -21.81 1.61
C GLU A 241 -8.22 -20.80 1.47
N PHE A 242 -7.96 -19.48 1.61
CA PHE A 242 -8.95 -18.42 1.46
C PHE A 242 -8.82 -17.72 0.10
N ILE A 243 -7.62 -17.31 -0.31
CA ILE A 243 -7.43 -16.51 -1.54
C ILE A 243 -7.66 -17.32 -2.82
N PHE A 244 -7.63 -18.65 -2.74
CA PHE A 244 -7.94 -19.57 -3.85
C PHE A 244 -9.30 -20.27 -3.71
N GLN A 245 -10.14 -19.87 -2.75
CA GLN A 245 -11.51 -20.36 -2.70
C GLN A 245 -12.29 -19.97 -3.96
N ALA A 246 -13.24 -20.82 -4.34
CA ALA A 246 -13.99 -20.66 -5.57
C ALA A 246 -14.81 -19.35 -5.63
N ASP A 247 -15.27 -18.86 -4.48
CA ASP A 247 -16.01 -17.62 -4.31
C ASP A 247 -15.10 -16.40 -4.04
N CYS A 248 -13.79 -16.58 -3.88
CA CYS A 248 -12.83 -15.48 -3.78
C CYS A 248 -12.50 -14.89 -5.16
N ASN A 249 -12.63 -13.57 -5.29
CA ASN A 249 -12.46 -12.85 -6.55
C ASN A 249 -11.06 -12.27 -6.75
N MET A 250 -10.12 -12.50 -5.83
CA MET A 250 -8.78 -11.91 -5.88
C MET A 250 -8.06 -12.20 -7.19
N PHE A 251 -7.81 -13.48 -7.49
CA PHE A 251 -7.14 -13.86 -8.73
C PHE A 251 -7.99 -13.62 -9.97
N PRO A 252 -9.30 -13.93 -10.01
CA PRO A 252 -10.11 -13.57 -11.16
C PRO A 252 -10.09 -12.09 -11.52
N TYR A 253 -10.13 -11.18 -10.55
CA TYR A 253 -10.05 -9.74 -10.82
C TYR A 253 -8.64 -9.32 -11.22
N LEU A 254 -7.61 -9.81 -10.52
CA LEU A 254 -6.22 -9.53 -10.88
C LEU A 254 -5.88 -9.96 -12.31
N LEU A 255 -6.24 -11.20 -12.66
CA LEU A 255 -5.95 -11.81 -13.95
C LEU A 255 -6.78 -11.22 -15.09
N SER A 256 -7.90 -10.55 -14.78
CA SER A 256 -8.72 -9.86 -15.79
C SER A 256 -7.96 -8.74 -16.52
N TYR A 257 -6.92 -8.17 -15.92
CA TYR A 257 -6.02 -7.20 -16.56
C TYR A 257 -5.14 -7.79 -17.66
N LEU A 258 -4.96 -9.11 -17.69
CA LEU A 258 -4.06 -9.80 -18.62
C LEU A 258 -4.79 -10.37 -19.84
N TYR A 259 -6.12 -10.37 -19.81
CA TYR A 259 -6.92 -10.96 -20.87
C TYR A 259 -7.30 -9.90 -21.91
N THR A 260 -7.05 -10.21 -23.18
CA THR A 260 -7.64 -9.48 -24.31
C THR A 260 -8.89 -10.22 -24.75
N PRO A 261 -10.10 -9.65 -24.57
CA PRO A 261 -11.30 -10.17 -25.19
C PRO A 261 -11.08 -10.22 -26.70
N HIS A 262 -11.38 -11.34 -27.33
CA HIS A 262 -11.44 -11.39 -28.77
C HIS A 262 -12.57 -10.45 -29.21
N THR A 263 -12.23 -9.28 -29.74
CA THR A 263 -13.19 -8.46 -30.46
C THR A 263 -13.68 -9.25 -31.66
N ALA A 264 -15.00 -9.29 -31.87
CA ALA A 264 -15.52 -9.74 -33.15
C ALA A 264 -14.90 -8.81 -34.20
N ILE A 265 -14.03 -9.35 -35.04
CA ILE A 265 -13.67 -8.67 -36.28
C ILE A 265 -14.97 -8.67 -37.09
N GLU A 266 -15.59 -7.51 -37.26
CA GLU A 266 -16.63 -7.33 -38.28
C GLU A 266 -15.98 -7.50 -39.64
N ASP A 267 -15.77 -8.75 -40.04
CA ASP A 267 -15.37 -9.07 -41.38
C ASP A 267 -16.60 -8.86 -42.25
N LYS A 268 -16.69 -7.69 -42.90
CA LYS A 268 -17.81 -7.27 -43.77
C LYS A 268 -18.09 -8.24 -44.93
N ASN A 269 -17.25 -9.27 -45.10
CA ASN A 269 -17.37 -10.32 -46.11
C ASN A 269 -17.63 -11.73 -45.54
N SER A 270 -17.85 -11.89 -44.23
CA SER A 270 -18.17 -13.21 -43.65
C SER A 270 -19.69 -13.47 -43.62
N ILE A 271 -20.15 -14.39 -44.48
CA ILE A 271 -21.56 -14.84 -44.56
C ILE A 271 -21.96 -15.72 -43.35
N SER A 272 -21.01 -16.02 -42.47
CA SER A 272 -21.24 -16.70 -41.21
C SER A 272 -20.73 -15.80 -40.09
N GLY A 273 -21.64 -15.21 -39.34
CA GLY A 273 -21.33 -14.54 -38.08
C GLY A 273 -20.71 -15.54 -37.12
N TYR A 274 -19.38 -15.68 -37.17
CA TYR A 274 -18.63 -16.47 -36.22
C TYR A 274 -18.62 -15.74 -34.88
N THR A 275 -19.59 -16.05 -34.03
CA THR A 275 -19.42 -15.84 -32.59
C THR A 275 -18.38 -16.84 -32.10
N MET A 276 -17.10 -16.46 -32.10
CA MET A 276 -16.10 -17.25 -31.39
C MET A 276 -16.45 -17.23 -29.90
N ARG A 277 -16.82 -18.40 -29.38
CA ARG A 277 -17.22 -18.56 -27.98
C ARG A 277 -16.03 -18.23 -27.08
N PRO A 278 -16.24 -17.56 -25.94
CA PRO A 278 -15.19 -17.34 -24.94
C PRO A 278 -14.49 -18.67 -24.64
N ASN A 279 -13.16 -18.64 -24.49
CA ASN A 279 -12.38 -19.83 -24.21
C ASN A 279 -12.92 -20.47 -22.92
N LYS A 280 -13.58 -21.63 -23.05
CA LYS A 280 -14.27 -22.30 -21.94
C LYS A 280 -13.34 -22.68 -20.78
N THR A 281 -12.03 -22.65 -21.00
CA THR A 281 -11.01 -22.98 -20.01
C THR A 281 -10.64 -21.81 -19.10
N ILE A 282 -10.87 -20.56 -19.51
CA ILE A 282 -10.57 -19.37 -18.70
C ILE A 282 -11.74 -19.09 -17.77
N HIS A 283 -11.44 -18.79 -16.50
CA HIS A 283 -12.45 -18.52 -15.49
C HIS A 283 -13.43 -17.42 -15.92
N ARG A 284 -14.74 -17.67 -15.80
CA ARG A 284 -15.80 -16.78 -16.30
C ARG A 284 -15.69 -15.34 -15.80
N THR A 285 -15.27 -15.14 -14.55
CA THR A 285 -15.11 -13.81 -13.97
C THR A 285 -13.98 -13.02 -14.62
N ILE A 286 -12.88 -13.67 -15.04
CA ILE A 286 -11.77 -13.03 -15.77
C ILE A 286 -12.32 -12.43 -17.06
N ILE A 287 -13.03 -13.26 -17.85
CA ILE A 287 -13.63 -12.87 -19.13
C ILE A 287 -14.69 -11.76 -18.94
N LYS A 288 -15.51 -11.85 -17.88
CA LYS A 288 -16.56 -10.86 -17.62
C LYS A 288 -16.01 -9.49 -17.22
N LYS A 289 -14.86 -9.44 -16.54
CA LYS A 289 -14.29 -8.21 -15.98
C LYS A 289 -13.20 -7.58 -16.84
N SER A 290 -12.62 -8.34 -17.77
CA SER A 290 -11.66 -7.83 -18.73
C SER A 290 -12.32 -6.85 -19.70
N THR A 291 -11.66 -5.72 -19.93
CA THR A 291 -12.02 -4.77 -20.99
C THR A 291 -11.02 -4.83 -22.15
N SER A 292 -9.73 -4.81 -21.82
CA SER A 292 -8.60 -4.96 -22.73
C SER A 292 -7.35 -5.32 -21.93
N LEU A 293 -6.33 -5.85 -22.59
CA LEU A 293 -5.01 -6.00 -21.97
C LEU A 293 -4.53 -4.66 -21.39
N VAL A 294 -4.13 -4.68 -20.11
CA VAL A 294 -3.67 -3.50 -19.40
C VAL A 294 -2.43 -2.93 -20.10
N ARG A 295 -2.33 -1.60 -20.22
CA ARG A 295 -1.14 -0.96 -20.81
C ARG A 295 -0.02 -0.70 -19.79
N CYS A 296 -0.33 -0.69 -18.50
CA CYS A 296 0.59 -0.34 -17.44
C CYS A 296 1.66 -1.44 -17.21
N PRO A 297 2.95 -1.19 -17.51
CA PRO A 297 4.00 -2.19 -17.31
C PRO A 297 4.20 -2.58 -15.84
N VAL A 298 4.00 -1.63 -14.92
CA VAL A 298 4.11 -1.87 -13.48
C VAL A 298 3.11 -2.92 -13.01
N ILE A 299 1.88 -2.89 -13.54
CA ILE A 299 0.86 -3.89 -13.21
C ILE A 299 1.26 -5.25 -13.78
N LYS A 300 1.63 -5.30 -15.07
CA LYS A 300 2.10 -6.53 -15.75
C LYS A 300 3.23 -7.22 -14.98
N ASN A 301 4.31 -6.49 -14.71
CA ASN A 301 5.49 -7.04 -14.06
C ASN A 301 5.20 -7.55 -12.65
N ARG A 302 4.36 -6.84 -11.88
CA ARG A 302 3.96 -7.32 -10.54
C ARG A 302 3.09 -8.57 -10.62
N ILE A 303 2.20 -8.70 -11.60
CA ILE A 303 1.43 -9.93 -11.79
C ILE A 303 2.36 -11.09 -12.19
N LEU A 304 3.35 -10.86 -13.05
CA LEU A 304 4.36 -11.87 -13.39
C LEU A 304 5.12 -12.36 -12.15
N VAL A 305 5.55 -11.45 -11.28
CA VAL A 305 6.20 -11.78 -10.00
C VAL A 305 5.29 -12.61 -9.09
N ILE A 306 4.01 -12.24 -8.99
CA ILE A 306 3.02 -12.99 -8.20
C ILE A 306 2.87 -14.41 -8.78
N LEU A 307 2.65 -14.54 -10.09
CA LEU A 307 2.51 -15.84 -10.76
C LEU A 307 3.77 -16.71 -10.63
N LEU A 308 4.96 -16.09 -10.74
CA LEU A 308 6.23 -16.77 -10.55
C LEU A 308 6.34 -17.32 -9.13
N HIS A 309 5.97 -16.53 -8.12
CA HIS A 309 5.98 -16.99 -6.75
C HIS A 309 5.02 -18.18 -6.54
N LEU A 310 3.79 -18.06 -7.02
CA LEU A 310 2.76 -19.09 -6.89
C LEU A 310 3.11 -20.38 -7.66
N SER A 311 3.94 -20.30 -8.70
CA SER A 311 4.39 -21.48 -9.46
C SER A 311 5.39 -22.37 -8.72
N LYS A 312 5.95 -21.92 -7.58
CA LYS A 312 6.97 -22.66 -6.82
C LYS A 312 6.43 -23.81 -5.98
N ASP A 313 5.13 -23.78 -5.66
CA ASP A 313 4.47 -24.76 -4.81
C ASP A 313 3.42 -25.52 -5.62
N ASN A 314 3.45 -26.86 -5.58
CA ASN A 314 2.62 -27.69 -6.45
C ASN A 314 1.11 -27.55 -6.16
N ASP A 315 0.71 -27.49 -4.89
CA ASP A 315 -0.72 -27.30 -4.52
C ASP A 315 -1.23 -25.95 -5.02
N THR A 316 -0.43 -24.90 -4.79
CA THR A 316 -0.72 -23.54 -5.26
C THR A 316 -0.78 -23.46 -6.79
N LYS A 317 0.15 -24.13 -7.47
CA LYS A 317 0.22 -24.26 -8.94
C LYS A 317 -1.04 -24.91 -9.50
N GLU A 318 -1.54 -25.98 -8.88
CA GLU A 318 -2.79 -26.61 -9.30
C GLU A 318 -4.02 -25.75 -9.02
N ARG A 319 -4.03 -24.98 -7.92
CA ARG A 319 -5.12 -24.02 -7.63
C ARG A 319 -5.19 -22.91 -8.67
N ILE A 320 -4.06 -22.29 -9.04
CA ILE A 320 -4.05 -21.21 -10.05
C ILE A 320 -4.41 -21.75 -11.46
N LYS A 321 -4.04 -23.01 -11.78
CA LYS A 321 -4.44 -23.67 -13.03
C LYS A 321 -5.97 -23.76 -13.20
N LYS A 322 -6.73 -23.93 -12.12
CA LYS A 322 -8.21 -23.95 -12.16
C LYS A 322 -8.83 -22.66 -12.71
N TYR A 323 -8.09 -21.54 -12.70
CA TYR A 323 -8.55 -20.30 -13.32
C TYR A 323 -8.27 -20.20 -14.83
N GLY A 324 -7.63 -21.22 -15.43
CA GLY A 324 -7.28 -21.24 -16.84
C GLY A 324 -5.99 -20.49 -17.17
N ILE A 325 -5.01 -20.47 -16.24
CA ILE A 325 -3.80 -19.66 -16.35
C ILE A 325 -2.99 -19.92 -17.63
N ILE A 326 -2.89 -21.17 -18.09
CA ILE A 326 -2.15 -21.53 -19.32
C ILE A 326 -2.80 -20.88 -20.56
N ALA A 327 -4.12 -20.99 -20.68
CA ALA A 327 -4.87 -20.36 -21.77
C ALA A 327 -4.79 -18.82 -21.70
N LEU A 328 -4.84 -18.26 -20.49
CA LEU A 328 -4.69 -16.83 -20.26
C LEU A 328 -3.30 -16.32 -20.66
N LEU A 329 -2.23 -17.01 -20.25
CA LEU A 329 -0.86 -16.64 -20.59
C LEU A 329 -0.60 -16.72 -22.09
N ASN A 330 -1.15 -17.71 -22.78
CA ASN A 330 -1.08 -17.77 -24.25
C ASN A 330 -1.84 -16.60 -24.91
N ASN A 331 -3.06 -16.28 -24.45
CA ASN A 331 -3.80 -15.11 -24.92
C ASN A 331 -3.02 -13.81 -24.68
N TRP A 332 -2.43 -13.62 -23.48
CA TRP A 332 -1.62 -12.44 -23.19
C TRP A 332 -0.40 -12.38 -24.12
N LYS A 333 0.35 -13.46 -24.25
CA LYS A 333 1.54 -13.57 -25.12
C LYS A 333 1.25 -13.17 -26.57
N GLU A 334 0.10 -13.59 -27.11
CA GLU A 334 -0.33 -13.26 -28.49
C GLU A 334 -0.69 -11.78 -28.67
N ASN A 335 -1.06 -11.09 -27.60
CA ASN A 335 -1.53 -9.70 -27.62
C ASN A 335 -0.52 -8.72 -26.98
N GLU A 336 0.66 -9.20 -26.60
CA GLU A 336 1.73 -8.39 -26.02
C GLU A 336 2.73 -7.95 -27.07
N ASN A 337 3.21 -6.70 -26.95
CA ASN A 337 4.20 -6.14 -27.87
C ASN A 337 5.60 -6.04 -27.24
N ALA A 338 5.70 -6.08 -25.90
CA ALA A 338 6.94 -5.95 -25.16
C ALA A 338 7.73 -7.28 -25.12
N PRO A 339 8.91 -7.38 -25.78
CA PRO A 339 9.65 -8.64 -25.92
C PRO A 339 10.14 -9.24 -24.58
N ASP A 340 10.49 -8.38 -23.63
CA ASP A 340 10.88 -8.73 -22.26
C ASP A 340 9.73 -9.43 -21.52
N ILE A 341 8.53 -8.85 -21.56
CA ILE A 341 7.33 -9.46 -20.96
C ILE A 341 6.98 -10.79 -21.66
N ILE A 342 7.07 -10.86 -22.99
CA ILE A 342 6.84 -12.10 -23.75
C ILE A 342 7.80 -13.21 -23.30
N SER A 343 9.06 -12.88 -23.06
CA SER A 343 10.07 -13.83 -22.57
C SER A 343 9.69 -14.35 -21.18
N GLU A 344 9.30 -13.47 -20.26
CA GLU A 344 8.84 -13.86 -18.92
C GLU A 344 7.59 -14.74 -18.97
N ILE A 345 6.62 -14.43 -19.84
CA ILE A 345 5.42 -15.27 -20.04
C ILE A 345 5.80 -16.68 -20.50
N LYS A 346 6.76 -16.83 -21.42
CA LYS A 346 7.25 -18.15 -21.86
C LYS A 346 7.87 -18.94 -20.71
N GLY A 347 8.67 -18.29 -19.87
CA GLY A 347 9.26 -18.90 -18.68
C GLY A 347 8.20 -19.33 -17.64
N LEU A 348 7.09 -18.61 -17.54
CA LEU A 348 5.95 -19.03 -16.70
C LEU A 348 5.17 -20.18 -17.31
N LEU A 349 4.93 -20.18 -18.62
CA LEU A 349 4.24 -21.27 -19.31
C LEU A 349 4.93 -22.61 -19.07
N SER A 350 6.26 -22.69 -19.22
CA SER A 350 7.01 -23.93 -18.97
C SER A 350 6.81 -24.43 -17.53
N LYS A 351 6.83 -23.52 -16.55
CA LYS A 351 6.59 -23.85 -15.13
C LYS A 351 5.18 -24.36 -14.87
N PHE A 352 4.16 -23.87 -15.58
CA PHE A 352 2.79 -24.36 -15.42
C PHE A 352 2.51 -25.64 -16.21
N GLU A 353 3.19 -25.87 -17.33
CA GLU A 353 3.02 -27.04 -18.20
C GLU A 353 3.79 -28.28 -17.72
N GLU A 354 4.82 -28.13 -16.89
CA GLU A 354 5.52 -29.25 -16.24
C GLU A 354 4.49 -30.20 -15.57
N VAL A 355 4.40 -31.42 -16.13
CA VAL A 355 3.61 -32.54 -15.63
C VAL A 355 4.37 -33.13 -14.44
N ILE A 356 3.68 -33.26 -13.32
CA ILE A 356 4.24 -33.91 -12.13
C ILE A 356 4.13 -35.41 -12.37
N GLU A 357 5.25 -36.08 -12.62
CA GLU A 357 5.32 -37.54 -12.48
C GLU A 357 5.28 -37.85 -10.98
N ASP A 358 4.23 -38.53 -10.53
CA ASP A 358 4.20 -39.14 -9.20
C ASP A 358 5.28 -40.22 -9.18
N SER A 359 6.47 -39.88 -8.67
CA SER A 359 7.42 -40.91 -8.26
C SER A 359 6.83 -41.62 -7.04
N GLU A 360 6.20 -42.77 -7.26
CA GLU A 360 5.88 -43.71 -6.19
C GLU A 360 7.15 -43.94 -5.34
N PRO A 361 7.06 -43.95 -4.00
CA PRO A 361 8.20 -44.35 -3.19
C PRO A 361 8.46 -45.83 -3.46
N GLU A 362 9.63 -46.14 -4.03
CA GLU A 362 10.13 -47.51 -4.12
C GLU A 362 10.09 -48.13 -2.72
N LYS A 363 9.37 -49.26 -2.63
CA LYS A 363 9.14 -50.03 -1.41
C LYS A 363 10.39 -50.68 -0.84
#